data_AF-Q381A5-F1
#
_entry.id   AF-Q381A5-F1
#
_cell.length_a   1.000
_cell.length_b   1.000
_cell.length_c   1.000
_cell.angle_alpha   90.00
_cell.angle_beta   90.00
_cell.angle_gamma   90.00
#
_symmetry.space_group_name_H-M   'P 1'
#
loop_
_entity.id
_entity.type
_entity.pdbx_description
1 polymer ?
#
loop_
_entity_poly.entity_id
_entity_poly.type
_entity_poly.pdbx_seq_one_letter_code
_entity_poly.pdbx_strand_id
1 'polypeptide(L)'
;MSMQGGAAGGAARTEVPPPPAPNGMPPDAGAADGKPPPAADVAPADSAAPPAPAAPQIVVDPTKDLWQNIALNTKENNLPQSEANLFVVGCSGAGKTSVIQRVCSAIGAGGNTSGKGKTKVKPTTALDYQYTTRSDRHVSQTVHFWELAQGMELSQLCEVVITPENVHLMHIAIVVDFSDPSSMWDTLAYWLKRVDRRANEILQKMRAKGSNTPDKLHARAQRALGEGHPDLKRVRLSGLPTVIVCNKVDAFPGPMEQMKTLTRCLRFIAHLYGAYLVFSSDADSAKLRLLLNHLLFLTPFDARQVELDVERGTILIMPENDTFVDIGDPPLCDGPSGGPVTQSTGDSELDRWKVPLDAMFPPKAGGGRAQSDAMLKRLYDMGEGGFGEPTIDTIRRQKDEELEQYRKSAARRDKGDK
;
A
#
# COMPACT_ATOMS: atom_id res chain seq x y z
N MET A 1 42.52 -4.85 55.77
CA MET A 1 41.79 -6.07 56.15
C MET A 1 41.37 -6.76 54.85
N SER A 2 42.30 -7.49 54.25
CA SER A 2 42.33 -8.98 54.21
C SER A 2 41.48 -9.50 53.05
N MET A 3 42.09 -9.64 51.85
CA MET A 3 42.75 -10.84 51.29
C MET A 3 41.74 -11.73 50.54
N GLN A 4 41.76 -11.79 49.19
CA GLN A 4 42.68 -12.48 48.26
C GLN A 4 42.42 -13.98 48.06
N GLY A 5 42.43 -14.38 46.78
CA GLY A 5 42.68 -15.74 46.28
C GLY A 5 41.49 -16.34 45.53
N GLY A 6 41.58 -16.83 44.29
CA GLY A 6 42.70 -16.97 43.37
C GLY A 6 42.39 -18.06 42.32
N ALA A 7 42.82 -17.81 41.07
CA ALA A 7 43.26 -18.75 40.01
C ALA A 7 42.38 -19.96 39.57
N ALA A 8 42.49 -20.54 38.38
CA ALA A 8 43.00 -20.22 37.03
C ALA A 8 42.80 -21.51 36.19
N GLY A 9 42.70 -21.37 34.86
CA GLY A 9 42.90 -22.47 33.88
C GLY A 9 41.62 -22.85 33.12
N GLY A 10 41.59 -22.94 31.79
CA GLY A 10 42.61 -22.80 30.75
C GLY A 10 42.07 -23.39 29.43
N ALA A 11 42.46 -22.78 28.31
CA ALA A 11 42.62 -23.31 26.93
C ALA A 11 41.45 -24.07 26.23
N ALA A 12 41.26 -24.07 24.90
CA ALA A 12 41.76 -23.28 23.78
C ALA A 12 40.90 -23.60 22.52
N ARG A 13 40.99 -22.68 21.54
CA ARG A 13 40.52 -22.61 20.14
C ARG A 13 40.50 -23.92 19.31
N THR A 14 39.58 -24.02 18.33
CA THR A 14 39.88 -23.86 16.87
C THR A 14 38.64 -24.03 15.94
N GLU A 15 38.44 -23.08 15.02
CA GLU A 15 37.64 -23.18 13.77
C GLU A 15 38.44 -23.85 12.64
N VAL A 16 37.81 -24.65 11.76
CA VAL A 16 38.27 -24.95 10.37
C VAL A 16 37.04 -25.26 9.45
N PRO A 17 37.00 -24.79 8.17
CA PRO A 17 35.83 -24.80 7.26
C PRO A 17 35.81 -25.98 6.24
N PRO A 18 34.81 -26.10 5.31
CA PRO A 18 34.57 -27.33 4.55
C PRO A 18 35.20 -27.34 3.13
N PRO A 19 35.45 -28.51 2.52
CA PRO A 19 35.85 -28.65 1.11
C PRO A 19 34.89 -29.56 0.26
N PRO A 20 35.05 -29.63 -1.08
CA PRO A 20 33.95 -29.64 -2.06
C PRO A 20 33.72 -30.96 -2.82
N ALA A 21 32.68 -31.00 -3.68
CA ALA A 21 32.32 -32.12 -4.56
C ALA A 21 33.26 -32.32 -5.77
N PRO A 22 33.36 -33.56 -6.29
CA PRO A 22 33.72 -33.78 -7.69
C PRO A 22 32.84 -34.82 -8.44
N ASN A 23 32.65 -34.56 -9.74
CA ASN A 23 32.09 -35.44 -10.78
C ASN A 23 32.92 -36.71 -11.03
N GLY A 24 32.28 -37.79 -11.51
CA GLY A 24 32.94 -38.95 -12.12
C GLY A 24 31.98 -40.07 -12.59
N MET A 25 31.72 -40.12 -13.91
CA MET A 25 31.19 -41.25 -14.74
C MET A 25 32.16 -42.46 -14.76
N PRO A 26 31.98 -43.55 -15.57
CA PRO A 26 30.85 -44.40 -16.05
C PRO A 26 31.26 -45.93 -15.86
N PRO A 27 31.07 -46.96 -16.75
CA PRO A 27 30.17 -47.26 -17.90
C PRO A 27 29.55 -48.70 -17.95
N ASP A 28 28.74 -48.94 -19.01
CA ASP A 28 28.76 -50.11 -19.95
C ASP A 28 27.66 -51.20 -19.98
N ALA A 29 27.40 -51.61 -21.24
CA ALA A 29 26.94 -52.89 -21.80
C ALA A 29 25.43 -53.19 -22.04
N GLY A 30 25.09 -53.44 -23.32
CA GLY A 30 24.07 -54.41 -23.73
C GLY A 30 23.29 -54.11 -25.02
N ALA A 31 23.74 -54.66 -26.16
CA ALA A 31 23.27 -54.45 -27.54
C ALA A 31 22.08 -55.34 -27.99
N ALA A 32 21.35 -54.94 -29.06
CA ALA A 32 21.04 -55.78 -30.23
C ALA A 32 20.28 -55.04 -31.38
N ASP A 33 20.56 -55.49 -32.61
CA ASP A 33 20.35 -54.93 -33.96
C ASP A 33 18.93 -54.87 -34.56
N GLY A 34 18.76 -54.08 -35.64
CA GLY A 34 17.72 -54.28 -36.68
C GLY A 34 17.44 -53.10 -37.64
N LYS A 35 17.86 -53.20 -38.91
CA LYS A 35 18.02 -52.17 -39.98
C LYS A 35 16.71 -51.64 -40.65
N PRO A 36 16.71 -50.45 -41.34
CA PRO A 36 15.52 -49.63 -41.67
C PRO A 36 15.11 -49.59 -43.16
N PRO A 37 14.06 -48.80 -43.54
CA PRO A 37 14.00 -48.18 -44.86
C PRO A 37 13.70 -46.65 -44.83
N PRO A 38 13.87 -45.93 -45.97
CA PRO A 38 14.06 -44.47 -45.99
C PRO A 38 12.85 -43.65 -46.51
N ALA A 39 12.99 -42.33 -46.35
CA ALA A 39 12.32 -41.21 -47.04
C ALA A 39 10.94 -40.74 -46.52
N ALA A 40 10.95 -39.60 -45.82
CA ALA A 40 9.97 -38.52 -45.99
C ALA A 40 10.56 -37.19 -45.48
N ASP A 41 10.59 -36.22 -46.38
CA ASP A 41 10.97 -34.82 -46.17
C ASP A 41 10.19 -34.13 -45.04
N VAL A 42 10.88 -33.53 -44.07
CA VAL A 42 10.35 -32.38 -43.31
C VAL A 42 11.52 -31.42 -43.01
N ALA A 43 11.50 -30.28 -43.70
CA ALA A 43 12.44 -29.17 -43.57
C ALA A 43 12.30 -28.43 -42.20
N PRO A 44 13.30 -27.64 -41.77
CA PRO A 44 13.46 -27.22 -40.39
C PRO A 44 12.56 -26.03 -40.03
N ALA A 45 12.06 -26.03 -38.80
CA ALA A 45 11.30 -24.91 -38.25
C ALA A 45 12.23 -23.71 -37.99
N ASP A 46 12.11 -22.70 -38.85
CA ASP A 46 12.67 -21.36 -38.65
C ASP A 46 12.08 -20.72 -37.39
N SER A 47 12.92 -20.52 -36.38
CA SER A 47 12.64 -19.67 -35.23
C SER A 47 12.77 -18.20 -35.64
N ALA A 48 11.74 -17.65 -36.29
CA ALA A 48 11.66 -16.25 -36.63
C ALA A 48 11.47 -15.37 -35.36
N ALA A 49 12.40 -14.46 -35.14
CA ALA A 49 12.29 -13.39 -34.15
C ALA A 49 11.06 -12.51 -34.44
N PRO A 50 10.39 -11.94 -33.41
CA PRO A 50 9.24 -11.06 -33.63
C PRO A 50 9.70 -9.79 -34.38
N PRO A 51 8.89 -9.26 -35.32
CA PRO A 51 9.28 -8.11 -36.12
C PRO A 51 9.42 -6.85 -35.25
N ALA A 52 10.42 -6.03 -35.57
CA ALA A 52 10.64 -4.73 -34.95
C ALA A 52 9.38 -3.83 -35.09
N PRO A 53 9.07 -2.95 -34.12
CA PRO A 53 7.88 -2.11 -34.19
C PRO A 53 8.03 -1.13 -35.36
N ALA A 54 7.03 -1.15 -36.26
CA ALA A 54 6.95 -0.24 -37.39
C ALA A 54 6.93 1.23 -36.92
N ALA A 55 7.68 2.09 -37.60
CA ALA A 55 7.65 3.53 -37.37
C ALA A 55 6.21 4.08 -37.47
N PRO A 56 5.84 5.10 -36.66
CA PRO A 56 4.49 5.64 -36.66
C PRO A 56 4.11 6.13 -38.06
N GLN A 57 3.13 5.49 -38.68
CA GLN A 57 2.63 5.88 -40.00
C GLN A 57 1.71 7.08 -39.82
N ILE A 58 2.16 8.25 -40.31
CA ILE A 58 1.37 9.47 -40.31
C ILE A 58 0.21 9.30 -41.29
N VAL A 59 -1.03 9.29 -40.80
CA VAL A 59 -2.23 9.22 -41.63
C VAL A 59 -2.63 10.65 -42.00
N VAL A 60 -2.52 10.99 -43.28
CA VAL A 60 -2.93 12.30 -43.82
C VAL A 60 -4.25 12.13 -44.56
N ASP A 61 -5.31 12.74 -44.04
CA ASP A 61 -6.60 12.84 -44.72
C ASP A 61 -6.63 14.14 -45.55
N PRO A 62 -6.59 14.07 -46.90
CA PRO A 62 -6.55 15.26 -47.76
C PRO A 62 -7.83 16.10 -47.71
N THR A 63 -8.91 15.60 -47.09
CA THR A 63 -10.17 16.34 -46.94
C THR A 63 -10.23 17.20 -45.68
N LYS A 64 -9.24 17.06 -44.79
CA LYS A 64 -9.17 17.73 -43.49
C LYS A 64 -8.09 18.81 -43.47
N ASP A 65 -8.34 19.88 -42.73
CA ASP A 65 -7.34 20.94 -42.51
C ASP A 65 -6.13 20.38 -41.73
N LEU A 66 -4.98 21.05 -41.87
CA LEU A 66 -3.70 20.64 -41.27
C LEU A 66 -3.84 20.36 -39.77
N TRP A 67 -4.59 21.19 -39.05
CA TRP A 67 -4.83 21.02 -37.61
C TRP A 67 -5.61 19.75 -37.27
N GLN A 68 -6.58 19.37 -38.10
CA GLN A 68 -7.35 18.15 -37.89
C GLN A 68 -6.48 16.92 -38.14
N ASN A 69 -5.64 16.95 -39.17
CA ASN A 69 -4.67 15.89 -39.43
C ASN A 69 -3.63 15.77 -38.30
N ILE A 70 -3.11 16.90 -37.77
CA ILE A 70 -2.24 16.89 -36.60
C ILE A 70 -2.98 16.30 -35.40
N ALA A 71 -4.20 16.74 -35.10
CA ALA A 71 -4.96 16.24 -33.95
C ALA A 71 -5.28 14.74 -34.03
N LEU A 72 -5.53 14.22 -35.23
CA LEU A 72 -5.70 12.77 -35.46
C LEU A 72 -4.41 12.01 -35.17
N ASN A 73 -3.30 12.47 -35.74
CA ASN A 73 -2.00 11.83 -35.54
C ASN A 73 -1.48 11.97 -34.10
N THR A 74 -1.77 13.07 -33.39
CA THR A 74 -1.37 13.23 -31.97
C THR A 74 -2.11 12.27 -31.05
N LYS A 75 -3.40 11.98 -31.32
CA LYS A 75 -4.15 11.00 -30.53
C LYS A 75 -3.62 9.58 -30.70
N GLU A 76 -3.11 9.25 -31.89
CA GLU A 76 -2.55 7.92 -32.19
C GLU A 76 -1.06 7.79 -31.84
N ASN A 77 -0.28 8.87 -31.93
CA ASN A 77 1.19 8.86 -31.72
C ASN A 77 1.63 9.20 -30.29
N ASN A 78 0.71 9.44 -29.36
CA ASN A 78 1.11 9.53 -27.95
C ASN A 78 1.68 8.17 -27.55
N LEU A 79 3.00 8.11 -27.31
CA LEU A 79 3.63 6.93 -26.72
C LEU A 79 2.78 6.51 -25.51
N PRO A 80 2.44 5.23 -25.36
CA PRO A 80 1.66 4.76 -24.22
C PRO A 80 2.44 5.11 -22.95
N GLN A 81 1.98 6.15 -22.24
CA GLN A 81 2.43 6.48 -20.90
C GLN A 81 1.36 5.96 -19.96
N SER A 82 1.77 5.07 -19.05
CA SER A 82 0.87 4.52 -18.03
C SER A 82 1.13 5.25 -16.73
N GLU A 83 0.10 5.84 -16.15
CA GLU A 83 0.19 6.52 -14.87
C GLU A 83 -0.59 5.77 -13.79
N ALA A 84 -0.03 5.70 -12.59
CA ALA A 84 -0.73 5.19 -11.40
C ALA A 84 -0.47 6.10 -10.20
N ASN A 85 -1.43 6.22 -9.32
CA ASN A 85 -1.32 7.01 -8.09
C ASN A 85 -1.47 6.08 -6.89
N LEU A 86 -0.50 6.09 -5.97
CA LEU A 86 -0.56 5.37 -4.70
C LEU A 86 -0.67 6.37 -3.54
N PHE A 87 -1.80 6.36 -2.84
CA PHE A 87 -2.00 7.14 -1.63
C PHE A 87 -1.71 6.29 -0.38
N VAL A 88 -0.66 6.64 0.35
CA VAL A 88 -0.14 5.92 1.51
C VAL A 88 -0.56 6.65 2.79
N VAL A 89 -1.36 5.97 3.62
CA VAL A 89 -1.93 6.50 4.86
C VAL A 89 -1.68 5.53 6.02
N GLY A 90 -1.87 5.98 7.25
CA GLY A 90 -1.65 5.16 8.46
C GLY A 90 -1.09 5.97 9.62
N CYS A 91 -0.88 5.32 10.77
CA CYS A 91 -0.37 5.98 11.97
C CYS A 91 0.96 6.71 11.76
N SER A 92 1.22 7.72 12.59
CA SER A 92 2.56 8.27 12.73
C SER A 92 3.52 7.17 13.22
N GLY A 93 4.73 7.12 12.67
CA GLY A 93 5.72 6.10 13.04
C GLY A 93 5.51 4.68 12.47
N ALA A 94 4.41 4.40 11.75
CA ALA A 94 4.15 3.06 11.19
C ALA A 94 5.14 2.59 10.11
N GLY A 95 6.03 3.47 9.63
CA GLY A 95 7.03 3.16 8.60
C GLY A 95 6.55 3.37 7.15
N LYS A 96 5.59 4.27 6.93
CA LYS A 96 5.04 4.63 5.62
C LYS A 96 6.11 5.01 4.60
N THR A 97 6.99 5.94 4.95
CA THR A 97 8.11 6.33 4.08
C THR A 97 9.04 5.15 3.80
N SER A 98 9.31 4.28 4.78
CA SER A 98 10.11 3.07 4.57
C SER A 98 9.43 2.06 3.65
N VAL A 99 8.09 1.95 3.67
CA VAL A 99 7.32 1.16 2.69
C VAL A 99 7.51 1.72 1.29
N ILE A 100 7.33 3.04 1.11
CA ILE A 100 7.51 3.71 -0.20
C ILE A 100 8.93 3.48 -0.72
N GLN A 101 9.95 3.69 0.11
CA GLN A 101 11.36 3.50 -0.28
C GLN A 101 11.68 2.06 -0.71
N ARG A 102 11.15 1.06 0.00
CA ARG A 102 11.32 -0.36 -0.37
C ARG A 102 10.69 -0.69 -1.72
N VAL A 103 9.54 -0.07 -2.03
CA VAL A 103 8.85 -0.23 -3.31
C VAL A 103 9.61 0.48 -4.43
N CYS A 104 9.99 1.74 -4.23
CA CYS A 104 10.78 2.52 -5.20
C CYS A 104 12.13 1.86 -5.53
N SER A 105 12.82 1.33 -4.53
CA SER A 105 14.11 0.64 -4.72
C SER A 105 13.99 -0.62 -5.57
N ALA A 106 12.83 -1.29 -5.53
CA ALA A 106 12.56 -2.48 -6.34
C ALA A 106 12.21 -2.11 -7.79
N ILE A 107 11.50 -1.00 -7.99
CA ILE A 107 11.09 -0.51 -9.31
C ILE A 107 12.28 0.06 -10.08
N GLY A 108 13.16 0.80 -9.39
CA GLY A 108 14.30 1.50 -9.97
C GLY A 108 15.55 0.65 -10.21
N ALA A 109 15.53 -0.65 -9.90
CA ALA A 109 16.70 -1.53 -10.07
C ALA A 109 17.17 -1.72 -11.54
N GLY A 110 16.53 -1.06 -12.51
CA GLY A 110 16.96 -0.94 -13.90
C GLY A 110 17.55 0.43 -14.31
N GLY A 111 17.68 1.42 -13.41
CA GLY A 111 18.20 2.75 -13.73
C GLY A 111 18.94 3.40 -12.57
N ASN A 112 20.24 3.68 -12.78
CA ASN A 112 21.19 4.36 -11.87
C ASN A 112 20.59 5.17 -10.71
N THR A 113 20.26 4.51 -9.60
CA THR A 113 20.27 5.12 -8.27
C THR A 113 20.91 4.13 -7.29
N SER A 114 22.23 4.04 -7.38
CA SER A 114 23.06 3.41 -6.35
C SER A 114 22.94 4.24 -5.06
N GLY A 115 21.94 3.93 -4.25
CA GLY A 115 21.75 4.47 -2.91
C GLY A 115 21.78 3.36 -1.87
N LYS A 116 22.77 2.47 -1.91
CA LYS A 116 23.09 1.56 -0.79
C LYS A 116 23.59 2.38 0.39
N GLY A 117 22.67 2.99 1.12
CA GLY A 117 22.92 3.66 2.38
C GLY A 117 21.59 3.77 3.10
N LYS A 118 21.55 3.42 4.39
CA LYS A 118 20.43 3.75 5.28
C LYS A 118 20.29 5.27 5.30
N THR A 119 19.62 5.86 4.31
CA THR A 119 19.33 7.28 4.29
C THR A 119 18.36 7.53 5.43
N LYS A 120 18.76 8.39 6.36
CA LYS A 120 17.93 8.78 7.49
C LYS A 120 16.60 9.30 6.94
N VAL A 121 15.53 8.54 7.16
CA VAL A 121 14.18 8.88 6.68
C VAL A 121 13.79 10.24 7.26
N LYS A 122 13.59 11.23 6.38
CA LYS A 122 13.11 12.55 6.79
C LYS A 122 11.67 12.39 7.30
N PRO A 123 11.30 12.96 8.47
CA PRO A 123 9.92 12.97 8.93
C PRO A 123 9.00 13.64 7.89
N THR A 124 7.92 12.94 7.52
CA THR A 124 6.91 13.40 6.57
C THR A 124 6.16 14.61 7.14
N THR A 125 6.01 15.68 6.36
CA THR A 125 5.29 16.90 6.75
C THR A 125 3.97 17.01 6.00
N ALA A 126 2.84 16.92 6.71
CA ALA A 126 1.49 16.99 6.16
C ALA A 126 1.22 16.01 5.00
N LEU A 127 1.42 16.42 3.75
CA LEU A 127 1.29 15.59 2.55
C LEU A 127 2.60 15.67 1.76
N ASP A 128 3.30 14.54 1.63
CA ASP A 128 4.55 14.44 0.86
C ASP A 128 4.29 13.77 -0.48
N TYR A 129 5.00 14.26 -1.52
CA TYR A 129 4.88 13.77 -2.88
C TYR A 129 6.22 13.25 -3.38
N GLN A 130 6.20 12.02 -3.89
CA GLN A 130 7.34 11.38 -4.53
C GLN A 130 6.85 10.71 -5.82
N TYR A 131 7.74 10.46 -6.78
CA TYR A 131 7.38 9.68 -7.95
C TYR A 131 8.53 8.76 -8.36
N THR A 132 8.20 7.71 -9.08
CA THR A 132 9.18 6.84 -9.73
C THR A 132 8.73 6.54 -11.14
N THR A 133 9.70 6.31 -12.02
CA THR A 133 9.45 5.95 -13.41
C THR A 133 10.10 4.61 -13.69
N ARG A 134 9.37 3.74 -14.36
CA ARG A 134 9.86 2.49 -14.91
C ARG A 134 9.70 2.52 -16.42
N SER A 135 10.79 2.30 -17.13
CA SER A 135 10.74 2.03 -18.58
C SER A 135 10.72 0.52 -18.80
N ASP A 136 9.65 0.00 -19.38
CA ASP A 136 9.56 -1.40 -19.79
C ASP A 136 9.18 -1.45 -21.28
N ARG A 137 9.98 -2.12 -22.11
CA ARG A 137 9.72 -2.36 -23.56
C ARG A 137 9.11 -1.16 -24.30
N HIS A 138 9.73 0.02 -24.18
CA HIS A 138 9.33 1.29 -24.81
C HIS A 138 8.07 1.99 -24.25
N VAL A 139 7.48 1.46 -23.18
CA VAL A 139 6.40 2.10 -22.42
C VAL A 139 7.02 2.74 -21.18
N SER A 140 6.86 4.05 -21.02
CA SER A 140 7.23 4.73 -19.78
C SER A 140 6.05 4.68 -18.83
N GLN A 141 6.23 4.05 -17.67
CA GLN A 141 5.23 3.97 -16.62
C GLN A 141 5.66 4.86 -15.46
N THR A 142 4.79 5.77 -15.03
CA THR A 142 5.04 6.70 -13.92
C THR A 142 4.11 6.36 -12.77
N VAL A 143 4.67 6.23 -11.57
CA VAL A 143 3.89 6.07 -10.34
C VAL A 143 4.11 7.26 -9.44
N HIS A 144 3.01 7.87 -9.03
CA HIS A 144 2.95 8.99 -8.09
C HIS A 144 2.64 8.46 -6.70
N PHE A 145 3.49 8.76 -5.73
CA PHE A 145 3.31 8.42 -4.33
C PHE A 145 2.91 9.65 -3.54
N TRP A 146 1.79 9.52 -2.83
CA TRP A 146 1.27 10.54 -1.93
C TRP A 146 1.30 9.98 -0.51
N GLU A 147 2.12 10.54 0.37
CA GLU A 147 2.21 10.09 1.76
C GLU A 147 1.57 11.09 2.71
N LEU A 148 0.62 10.65 3.52
CA LEU A 148 0.02 11.50 4.55
C LEU A 148 0.73 11.33 5.91
N ALA A 149 1.17 12.43 6.51
CA ALA A 149 1.72 12.48 7.86
C ALA A 149 0.65 12.55 8.96
N GLN A 150 1.07 12.41 10.22
CA GLN A 150 0.24 12.68 11.42
C GLN A 150 -1.02 11.82 11.58
N GLY A 151 -1.05 10.63 10.97
CA GLY A 151 -2.16 9.71 11.20
C GLY A 151 -3.48 10.28 10.69
N MET A 152 -4.49 10.30 11.56
CA MET A 152 -5.87 10.65 11.19
C MET A 152 -6.16 12.16 11.24
N GLU A 153 -5.29 12.97 11.85
CA GLU A 153 -5.54 14.40 12.12
C GLU A 153 -5.63 15.24 10.83
N LEU A 154 -4.85 14.88 9.81
CA LEU A 154 -4.81 15.57 8.52
C LEU A 154 -5.61 14.83 7.42
N SER A 155 -6.59 14.01 7.79
CA SER A 155 -7.37 13.21 6.84
C SER A 155 -8.18 14.01 5.82
N GLN A 156 -8.34 15.32 6.02
CA GLN A 156 -8.94 16.23 5.04
C GLN A 156 -8.08 16.36 3.78
N LEU A 157 -6.75 16.21 3.89
CA LEU A 157 -5.83 16.25 2.74
C LEU A 157 -6.04 15.07 1.77
N CYS A 158 -6.76 14.02 2.18
CA CYS A 158 -7.23 12.97 1.29
C CYS A 158 -8.05 13.52 0.11
N GLU A 159 -8.79 14.62 0.31
CA GLU A 159 -9.61 15.24 -0.73
C GLU A 159 -8.79 15.94 -1.81
N VAL A 160 -7.56 16.34 -1.48
CA VAL A 160 -6.60 16.94 -2.42
C VAL A 160 -6.00 15.86 -3.32
N VAL A 161 -5.76 14.66 -2.77
CA VAL A 161 -5.12 13.55 -3.49
C VAL A 161 -6.12 12.77 -4.35
N ILE A 162 -7.29 12.44 -3.80
CA ILE A 162 -8.30 11.66 -4.51
C ILE A 162 -9.28 12.63 -5.18
N THR A 163 -9.17 12.78 -6.50
CA THR A 163 -9.98 13.71 -7.31
C THR A 163 -10.85 12.95 -8.33
N PRO A 164 -11.93 13.55 -8.85
CA PRO A 164 -12.73 12.94 -9.92
C PRO A 164 -11.93 12.58 -11.18
N GLU A 165 -10.85 13.31 -11.45
CA GLU A 165 -10.00 13.13 -12.62
C GLU A 165 -9.09 11.93 -12.47
N ASN A 166 -8.51 11.70 -11.29
CA ASN A 166 -7.52 10.63 -11.09
C ASN A 166 -8.09 9.37 -10.42
N VAL A 167 -9.34 9.38 -9.95
CA VAL A 167 -9.97 8.28 -9.18
C VAL A 167 -9.79 6.90 -9.82
N HIS A 168 -9.76 6.83 -11.15
CA HIS A 168 -9.63 5.57 -11.89
C HIS A 168 -8.20 4.99 -11.93
N LEU A 169 -7.19 5.80 -11.58
CA LEU A 169 -5.77 5.44 -11.46
C LEU A 169 -5.31 5.36 -10.00
N MET A 170 -6.20 5.65 -9.05
CA MET A 170 -5.89 5.66 -7.62
C MET A 170 -5.83 4.25 -7.02
N HIS A 171 -4.79 4.02 -6.24
CA HIS A 171 -4.58 2.88 -5.37
C HIS A 171 -4.34 3.40 -3.95
N ILE A 172 -4.81 2.67 -2.95
CA ILE A 172 -4.72 3.08 -1.55
C ILE A 172 -3.86 2.06 -0.80
N ALA A 173 -2.89 2.53 -0.02
CA ALA A 173 -2.13 1.69 0.90
C ALA A 173 -2.30 2.19 2.33
N ILE A 174 -2.93 1.38 3.18
CA ILE A 174 -3.09 1.67 4.61
C ILE A 174 -2.02 0.89 5.37
N VAL A 175 -1.04 1.62 5.91
CA VAL A 175 0.08 1.04 6.66
C VAL A 175 -0.25 1.03 8.15
N VAL A 176 -0.19 -0.16 8.74
CA VAL A 176 -0.38 -0.37 10.18
C VAL A 176 0.91 -0.88 10.82
N ASP A 177 1.05 -0.59 12.11
CA ASP A 177 2.26 -0.87 12.88
C ASP A 177 2.04 -2.06 13.84
N PHE A 178 2.68 -3.19 13.56
CA PHE A 178 2.59 -4.39 14.41
C PHE A 178 3.31 -4.25 15.76
N SER A 179 4.17 -3.25 15.92
CA SER A 179 4.76 -2.94 17.24
C SER A 179 3.75 -2.29 18.19
N ASP A 180 2.63 -1.75 17.67
CA ASP A 180 1.55 -1.19 18.49
C ASP A 180 0.16 -1.69 18.04
N PRO A 181 -0.17 -2.96 18.33
CA PRO A 181 -1.43 -3.58 17.91
C PRO A 181 -2.68 -2.87 18.45
N SER A 182 -2.56 -2.17 19.57
CA SER A 182 -3.66 -1.43 20.21
C SER A 182 -4.26 -0.32 19.34
N SER A 183 -3.49 0.23 18.40
CA SER A 183 -3.92 1.33 17.53
C SER A 183 -4.34 0.89 16.11
N MET A 184 -4.05 -0.36 15.76
CA MET A 184 -4.16 -0.84 14.37
C MET A 184 -5.61 -0.88 13.90
N TRP A 185 -6.51 -1.46 14.71
CA TRP A 185 -7.91 -1.64 14.34
C TRP A 185 -8.60 -0.31 14.06
N ASP A 186 -8.44 0.65 14.99
CA ASP A 186 -9.06 1.97 14.87
C ASP A 186 -8.55 2.71 13.63
N THR A 187 -7.26 2.59 13.35
CA THR A 187 -6.62 3.20 12.17
C THR A 187 -7.14 2.59 10.89
N LEU A 188 -7.25 1.26 10.81
CA LEU A 188 -7.80 0.57 9.63
C LEU A 188 -9.25 0.92 9.40
N ALA A 189 -10.09 0.77 10.42
CA ALA A 189 -11.52 1.06 10.34
C ALA A 189 -11.76 2.52 9.92
N TYR A 190 -10.99 3.46 10.47
CA TYR A 190 -11.06 4.86 10.11
C TYR A 190 -10.72 5.09 8.63
N TRP A 191 -9.55 4.61 8.18
CA TRP A 191 -9.07 4.86 6.83
C TRP A 191 -9.91 4.18 5.76
N LEU A 192 -10.35 2.94 6.00
CA LEU A 192 -11.23 2.21 5.10
C LEU A 192 -12.56 2.96 4.92
N LYS A 193 -13.21 3.39 6.02
CA LYS A 193 -14.45 4.19 5.94
C LYS A 193 -14.22 5.55 5.29
N ARG A 194 -13.12 6.24 5.58
CA ARG A 194 -12.81 7.56 5.02
C ARG A 194 -12.60 7.51 3.51
N VAL A 195 -11.84 6.52 3.04
CA VAL A 195 -11.56 6.27 1.62
C VAL A 195 -12.84 5.87 0.90
N ASP A 196 -13.61 4.92 1.47
CA ASP A 196 -14.88 4.49 0.89
C ASP A 196 -15.86 5.66 0.74
N ARG A 197 -16.02 6.48 1.79
CA ARG A 197 -16.84 7.69 1.74
C ARG A 197 -16.38 8.64 0.64
N ARG A 198 -15.07 8.93 0.56
CA ARG A 198 -14.52 9.85 -0.45
C ARG A 198 -14.73 9.32 -1.87
N ALA A 199 -14.47 8.03 -2.09
CA ALA A 199 -14.71 7.38 -3.37
C ALA A 199 -16.19 7.50 -3.76
N ASN A 200 -17.11 7.12 -2.86
CA ASN A 200 -18.55 7.19 -3.11
C ASN A 200 -19.04 8.63 -3.42
N GLU A 201 -18.55 9.64 -2.71
CA GLU A 201 -18.86 11.04 -2.98
C GLU A 201 -18.42 11.47 -4.41
N ILE A 202 -17.24 11.03 -4.87
CA ILE A 202 -16.76 11.29 -6.23
C ILE A 202 -17.61 10.54 -7.26
N LEU A 203 -17.84 9.25 -7.03
CA LEU A 203 -18.58 8.39 -7.95
C LEU A 203 -20.02 8.88 -8.14
N GLN A 204 -20.69 9.33 -7.07
CA GLN A 204 -22.02 9.94 -7.16
C GLN A 204 -22.01 11.22 -7.99
N LYS A 205 -21.01 12.10 -7.80
CA LYS A 205 -20.86 13.31 -8.62
C LYS A 205 -20.61 12.99 -10.09
N MET A 206 -19.86 11.94 -10.39
CA MET A 206 -19.62 11.48 -11.76
C MET A 206 -20.87 10.85 -12.39
N ARG A 207 -21.64 10.05 -11.63
CA ARG A 207 -22.93 9.50 -12.08
C ARG A 207 -23.93 10.62 -12.40
N ALA A 208 -24.02 11.64 -11.56
CA ALA A 208 -24.87 12.80 -11.79
C ALA A 208 -24.50 13.59 -13.07
N LYS A 209 -23.24 13.53 -13.50
CA LYS A 209 -22.75 14.10 -14.76
C LYS A 209 -22.90 13.15 -15.97
N GLY A 210 -23.50 11.97 -15.80
CA GLY A 210 -23.71 10.98 -16.86
C GLY A 210 -22.48 10.16 -17.24
N SER A 211 -21.45 10.10 -16.38
CA SER A 211 -20.26 9.28 -16.64
C SER A 211 -20.51 7.79 -16.37
N ASN A 212 -19.98 6.92 -17.22
CA ASN A 212 -19.97 5.46 -17.02
C ASN A 212 -18.77 4.95 -16.21
N THR A 213 -17.83 5.83 -15.83
CA THR A 213 -16.65 5.48 -15.04
C THR A 213 -17.00 4.80 -13.71
N PRO A 214 -18.03 5.26 -12.95
CA PRO A 214 -18.40 4.63 -11.68
C PRO A 214 -18.77 3.16 -11.79
N ASP A 215 -19.50 2.78 -12.84
CA ASP A 215 -19.94 1.40 -13.04
C ASP A 215 -18.79 0.54 -13.55
N LYS A 216 -17.88 1.09 -14.35
CA LYS A 216 -16.63 0.44 -14.75
C LYS A 216 -15.72 0.15 -13.54
N LEU A 217 -15.61 1.10 -12.60
CA LEU A 217 -14.80 0.93 -11.39
C LEU A 217 -15.39 -0.13 -10.47
N HIS A 218 -16.71 -0.13 -10.26
CA HIS A 218 -17.38 -1.19 -9.52
C HIS A 218 -17.22 -2.56 -10.18
N ALA A 219 -17.43 -2.64 -11.50
CA ALA A 219 -17.26 -3.89 -12.24
C ALA A 219 -15.81 -4.40 -12.21
N ARG A 220 -14.81 -3.50 -12.19
CA ARG A 220 -13.40 -3.87 -12.01
C ARG A 220 -13.16 -4.45 -10.61
N ALA A 221 -13.70 -3.82 -9.57
CA ALA A 221 -13.57 -4.31 -8.20
C ALA A 221 -14.26 -5.68 -8.01
N GLN A 222 -15.45 -5.87 -8.59
CA GLN A 222 -16.15 -7.16 -8.57
C GLN A 222 -15.38 -8.25 -9.31
N ARG A 223 -14.78 -7.94 -10.47
CA ARG A 223 -13.92 -8.87 -11.20
C ARG A 223 -12.64 -9.22 -10.44
N ALA A 224 -12.09 -8.29 -9.68
CA ALA A 224 -10.92 -8.57 -8.83
C ALA A 224 -11.25 -9.54 -7.68
N LEU A 225 -12.46 -9.48 -7.13
CA LEU A 225 -12.94 -10.45 -6.13
C LEU A 225 -13.35 -11.80 -6.76
N GLY A 226 -13.81 -11.78 -8.01
CA GLY A 226 -14.34 -12.93 -8.74
C GLY A 226 -15.86 -12.87 -8.88
N GLU A 227 -16.36 -13.08 -10.10
CA GLU A 227 -17.79 -12.93 -10.43
C GLU A 227 -18.70 -13.95 -9.71
N GLY A 228 -18.14 -15.10 -9.30
CA GLY A 228 -18.84 -16.16 -8.59
C GLY A 228 -18.55 -16.22 -7.08
N HIS A 229 -17.95 -15.19 -6.49
CA HIS A 229 -17.53 -15.22 -5.09
C HIS A 229 -18.75 -15.30 -4.13
N PRO A 230 -18.77 -16.23 -3.15
CA PRO A 230 -19.93 -16.42 -2.26
C PRO A 230 -20.28 -15.16 -1.46
N ASP A 231 -19.26 -14.37 -1.10
CA ASP A 231 -19.41 -13.20 -0.24
C ASP A 231 -19.68 -11.89 -0.98
N LEU A 232 -19.83 -11.91 -2.31
CA LEU A 232 -19.94 -10.70 -3.15
C LEU A 232 -21.03 -9.71 -2.68
N LYS A 233 -22.10 -10.20 -2.05
CA LYS A 233 -23.21 -9.38 -1.53
C LYS A 233 -22.92 -8.69 -0.20
N ARG A 234 -21.95 -9.19 0.57
CA ARG A 234 -21.59 -8.68 1.90
C ARG A 234 -20.34 -7.81 1.86
N VAL A 235 -19.46 -8.02 0.88
CA VAL A 235 -18.26 -7.20 0.67
C VAL A 235 -18.63 -5.78 0.22
N ARG A 236 -17.93 -4.79 0.76
CA ARG A 236 -18.14 -3.36 0.57
C ARG A 236 -17.06 -2.79 -0.33
N LEU A 237 -17.28 -2.90 -1.63
CA LEU A 237 -16.32 -2.47 -2.65
C LEU A 237 -16.45 -0.97 -2.91
N SER A 238 -15.42 -0.19 -2.56
CA SER A 238 -15.36 1.26 -2.84
C SER A 238 -15.08 1.59 -4.31
N GLY A 239 -14.69 0.59 -5.11
CA GLY A 239 -14.21 0.74 -6.48
C GLY A 239 -12.71 1.08 -6.60
N LEU A 240 -12.03 1.34 -5.47
CA LEU A 240 -10.59 1.63 -5.42
C LEU A 240 -9.80 0.43 -4.87
N PRO A 241 -8.77 -0.06 -5.57
CA PRO A 241 -7.87 -1.08 -5.04
C PRO A 241 -7.20 -0.60 -3.74
N THR A 242 -7.43 -1.33 -2.65
CA THR A 242 -6.93 -0.97 -1.33
C THR A 242 -6.03 -2.09 -0.80
N VAL A 243 -4.85 -1.72 -0.29
CA VAL A 243 -3.87 -2.64 0.27
C VAL A 243 -3.66 -2.29 1.74
N ILE A 244 -3.80 -3.27 2.62
CA ILE A 244 -3.45 -3.19 4.02
C ILE A 244 -2.02 -3.73 4.18
N VAL A 245 -1.10 -2.84 4.52
CA VAL A 245 0.31 -3.16 4.75
C VAL A 245 0.56 -3.26 6.24
N CYS A 246 0.73 -4.48 6.70
CA CYS A 246 1.07 -4.82 8.07
C CYS A 246 2.59 -4.74 8.24
N ASN A 247 3.08 -3.61 8.74
CA ASN A 247 4.52 -3.36 8.83
C ASN A 247 5.07 -3.66 10.24
N LYS A 248 6.38 -3.92 10.34
CA LYS A 248 7.10 -4.26 11.58
C LYS A 248 6.60 -5.54 12.25
N VAL A 249 6.27 -6.55 11.44
CA VAL A 249 5.77 -7.84 11.93
C VAL A 249 6.76 -8.53 12.87
N ASP A 250 8.05 -8.31 12.65
CA ASP A 250 9.17 -8.75 13.50
C ASP A 250 9.19 -8.09 14.89
N ALA A 251 8.55 -6.94 15.05
CA ALA A 251 8.47 -6.21 16.31
C ALA A 251 7.16 -6.48 17.09
N PHE A 252 6.38 -7.49 16.70
CA PHE A 252 5.14 -7.85 17.38
C PHE A 252 5.42 -8.34 18.81
N PRO A 253 4.79 -7.74 19.86
CA PRO A 253 5.15 -8.02 21.25
C PRO A 253 4.47 -9.28 21.85
N GLY A 254 3.51 -9.89 21.16
CA GLY A 254 2.66 -10.96 21.70
C GLY A 254 3.10 -12.38 21.30
N PRO A 255 2.56 -13.42 21.97
CA PRO A 255 2.72 -14.81 21.54
C PRO A 255 2.04 -15.08 20.19
N MET A 256 2.45 -16.15 19.53
CA MET A 256 1.90 -16.58 18.23
C MET A 256 0.36 -16.73 18.24
N GLU A 257 -0.24 -17.13 19.36
CA GLU A 257 -1.69 -17.27 19.47
C GLU A 257 -2.45 -15.93 19.34
N GLN A 258 -1.90 -14.87 19.95
CA GLN A 258 -2.44 -13.52 19.78
C GLN A 258 -2.22 -13.02 18.35
N MET A 259 -1.09 -13.39 17.74
CA MET A 259 -0.81 -13.08 16.33
C MET A 259 -1.80 -13.76 15.38
N LYS A 260 -2.13 -15.03 15.61
CA LYS A 260 -3.16 -15.77 14.84
C LYS A 260 -4.52 -15.10 14.95
N THR A 261 -4.90 -14.70 16.15
CA THR A 261 -6.17 -13.99 16.37
C THR A 261 -6.18 -12.63 15.65
N LEU A 262 -5.11 -11.84 15.79
CA LEU A 262 -4.97 -10.56 15.12
C LEU A 262 -5.04 -10.72 13.60
N THR A 263 -4.35 -11.72 13.04
CA THR A 263 -4.41 -12.07 11.62
C THR A 263 -5.83 -12.40 11.18
N ARG A 264 -6.59 -13.19 11.95
CA ARG A 264 -8.00 -13.49 11.62
C ARG A 264 -8.85 -12.22 11.56
N CYS A 265 -8.64 -11.30 12.50
CA CYS A 265 -9.34 -10.01 12.50
C CYS A 265 -8.94 -9.14 11.29
N LEU A 266 -7.65 -9.12 10.95
CA LEU A 266 -7.13 -8.40 9.78
C LEU A 266 -7.64 -8.99 8.47
N ARG A 267 -7.76 -10.32 8.38
CA ARG A 267 -8.39 -11.04 7.28
C ARG A 267 -9.84 -10.64 7.11
N PHE A 268 -10.61 -10.65 8.21
CA PHE A 268 -12.00 -10.22 8.20
C PHE A 268 -12.17 -8.81 7.65
N ILE A 269 -11.43 -7.83 8.17
CA ILE A 269 -11.58 -6.43 7.74
C ILE A 269 -11.05 -6.22 6.32
N ALA A 270 -9.98 -6.91 5.92
CA ALA A 270 -9.48 -6.87 4.55
C ALA A 270 -10.54 -7.40 3.57
N HIS A 271 -11.10 -8.58 3.85
CA HIS A 271 -12.12 -9.20 3.02
C HIS A 271 -13.41 -8.38 2.95
N LEU A 272 -13.85 -7.83 4.09
CA LEU A 272 -15.05 -6.98 4.15
C LEU A 272 -14.97 -5.78 3.21
N TYR A 273 -13.80 -5.21 2.98
CA TYR A 273 -13.59 -4.08 2.07
C TYR A 273 -13.00 -4.49 0.71
N GLY A 274 -12.83 -5.80 0.44
CA GLY A 274 -12.17 -6.30 -0.78
C GLY A 274 -10.73 -5.82 -0.91
N ALA A 275 -10.03 -5.64 0.21
CA ALA A 275 -8.67 -5.16 0.26
C ALA A 275 -7.65 -6.32 0.25
N TYR A 276 -6.48 -6.05 -0.32
CA TYR A 276 -5.33 -6.94 -0.23
C TYR A 276 -4.72 -6.83 1.17
N LEU A 277 -4.23 -7.93 1.74
CA LEU A 277 -3.52 -7.93 3.02
C LEU A 277 -2.09 -8.44 2.81
N VAL A 278 -1.09 -7.69 3.28
CA VAL A 278 0.31 -8.12 3.16
C VAL A 278 1.09 -7.80 4.42
N PHE A 279 1.84 -8.79 4.88
CA PHE A 279 2.74 -8.67 6.02
C PHE A 279 4.13 -8.27 5.52
N SER A 280 4.78 -7.38 6.26
CA SER A 280 6.12 -6.91 5.92
C SER A 280 6.92 -6.49 7.14
N SER A 281 8.22 -6.74 7.08
CA SER A 281 9.23 -6.26 8.01
C SER A 281 10.39 -5.63 7.24
N ASP A 282 11.35 -5.04 7.96
CA ASP A 282 12.57 -4.55 7.32
C ASP A 282 13.38 -5.69 6.70
N ALA A 283 13.32 -6.89 7.29
CA ALA A 283 13.97 -8.10 6.79
C ALA A 283 13.20 -8.76 5.63
N ASP A 284 11.87 -8.77 5.66
CA ASP A 284 11.03 -9.35 4.61
C ASP A 284 10.02 -8.36 4.04
N SER A 285 10.28 -7.97 2.80
CA SER A 285 9.40 -7.13 1.98
C SER A 285 9.23 -7.69 0.56
N ALA A 286 9.54 -8.97 0.34
CA ALA A 286 9.46 -9.57 -1.00
C ALA A 286 8.01 -9.60 -1.50
N LYS A 287 7.09 -10.09 -0.68
CA LYS A 287 5.65 -10.18 -1.00
C LYS A 287 5.01 -8.81 -1.21
N LEU A 288 5.35 -7.82 -0.38
CA LEU A 288 4.92 -6.42 -0.54
C LEU A 288 5.35 -5.84 -1.89
N ARG A 289 6.63 -6.02 -2.27
CA ARG A 289 7.16 -5.54 -3.56
C ARG A 289 6.47 -6.21 -4.72
N LEU A 290 6.24 -7.52 -4.65
CA LEU A 290 5.54 -8.28 -5.68
C LEU A 290 4.09 -7.78 -5.86
N LEU A 291 3.35 -7.65 -4.76
CA LEU A 291 1.96 -7.20 -4.77
C LEU A 291 1.85 -5.79 -5.36
N LEU A 292 2.67 -4.83 -4.90
CA LEU A 292 2.61 -3.46 -5.40
C LEU A 292 3.08 -3.36 -6.85
N ASN A 293 4.04 -4.19 -7.27
CA ASN A 293 4.40 -4.25 -8.68
C ASN A 293 3.24 -4.75 -9.55
N HIS A 294 2.53 -5.78 -9.08
CA HIS A 294 1.34 -6.29 -9.75
C HIS A 294 0.25 -5.23 -9.84
N LEU A 295 -0.05 -4.52 -8.76
CA LEU A 295 -1.13 -3.53 -8.75
C LEU A 295 -0.79 -2.27 -9.57
N LEU A 296 0.44 -1.78 -9.47
CA LEU A 296 0.83 -0.49 -10.05
C LEU A 296 1.30 -0.60 -11.52
N PHE A 297 1.94 -1.72 -11.89
CA PHE A 297 2.48 -1.92 -13.23
C PHE A 297 1.79 -3.04 -14.00
N LEU A 298 0.79 -3.70 -13.41
CA LEU A 298 0.05 -4.81 -14.02
C LEU A 298 0.97 -5.98 -14.40
N THR A 299 2.07 -6.18 -13.66
CA THR A 299 2.94 -7.33 -13.87
C THR A 299 2.21 -8.62 -13.53
N PRO A 300 2.46 -9.74 -14.24
CA PRO A 300 1.90 -11.03 -13.89
C PRO A 300 2.19 -11.39 -12.43
N PHE A 301 1.18 -11.89 -11.73
CA PHE A 301 1.28 -12.30 -10.34
C PHE A 301 1.17 -13.82 -10.23
N ASP A 302 2.12 -14.44 -9.51
CA ASP A 302 2.09 -15.87 -9.26
C ASP A 302 1.24 -16.17 -8.03
N ALA A 303 0.13 -16.88 -8.23
CA ALA A 303 -0.81 -17.28 -7.19
C ALA A 303 -0.15 -18.12 -6.06
N ARG A 304 1.01 -18.76 -6.32
CA ARG A 304 1.76 -19.51 -5.30
C ARG A 304 2.31 -18.66 -4.16
N GLN A 305 2.32 -17.34 -4.33
CA GLN A 305 2.85 -16.39 -3.35
C GLN A 305 1.84 -16.10 -2.23
N VAL A 306 0.58 -16.45 -2.45
CA VAL A 306 -0.52 -16.30 -1.50
C VAL A 306 -0.31 -17.26 -0.34
N GLU A 307 -0.33 -16.69 0.88
CA GLU A 307 -0.16 -17.45 2.11
C GLU A 307 -1.12 -16.87 3.15
N LEU A 308 -2.02 -17.71 3.65
CA LEU A 308 -3.06 -17.33 4.62
C LEU A 308 -2.62 -17.59 6.06
N ASP A 309 -1.63 -18.46 6.26
CA ASP A 309 -1.20 -18.94 7.57
C ASP A 309 0.05 -18.20 8.04
N VAL A 310 -0.03 -17.65 9.26
CA VAL A 310 1.09 -16.96 9.92
C VAL A 310 2.24 -17.92 10.18
N GLU A 311 1.96 -19.19 10.45
CA GLU A 311 2.98 -20.17 10.85
C GLU A 311 3.84 -20.62 9.66
N ARG A 312 3.31 -20.53 8.44
CA ARG A 312 4.01 -20.94 7.21
C ARG A 312 4.91 -19.84 6.65
N GLY A 313 4.72 -18.60 7.09
CA GLY A 313 5.59 -17.48 6.75
C GLY A 313 4.83 -16.17 6.60
N THR A 314 5.37 -15.29 5.76
CA THR A 314 4.82 -13.96 5.54
C THR A 314 3.48 -14.03 4.82
N ILE A 315 2.44 -13.46 5.43
CA ILE A 315 1.09 -13.47 4.88
C ILE A 315 0.98 -12.55 3.65
N LEU A 316 0.31 -13.06 2.63
CA LEU A 316 -0.15 -12.30 1.48
C LEU A 316 -1.50 -12.85 1.06
N ILE A 317 -2.52 -12.01 1.11
CA ILE A 317 -3.91 -12.38 0.83
C ILE A 317 -4.41 -11.47 -0.27
N MET A 318 -4.96 -12.12 -1.28
CA MET A 318 -5.64 -11.48 -2.37
C MET A 318 -7.15 -11.56 -2.11
N PRO A 319 -7.94 -10.54 -2.44
CA PRO A 319 -9.38 -10.50 -2.18
C PRO A 319 -10.12 -11.77 -2.65
N GLU A 320 -9.71 -12.35 -3.78
CA GLU A 320 -10.35 -13.53 -4.37
C GLU A 320 -10.12 -14.85 -3.62
N ASN A 321 -9.14 -14.90 -2.70
CA ASN A 321 -8.68 -16.13 -2.04
C ASN A 321 -9.11 -16.25 -0.58
N ASP A 322 -9.89 -15.30 -0.06
CA ASP A 322 -10.39 -15.34 1.31
C ASP A 322 -11.92 -15.44 1.31
N THR A 323 -12.50 -16.08 2.33
CA THR A 323 -13.95 -16.18 2.48
C THR A 323 -14.36 -15.97 3.93
N PHE A 324 -15.55 -15.44 4.18
CA PHE A 324 -16.04 -15.30 5.56
C PHE A 324 -16.17 -16.64 6.28
N VAL A 325 -16.42 -17.72 5.53
CA VAL A 325 -16.49 -19.09 6.06
C VAL A 325 -15.11 -19.55 6.54
N ASP A 326 -14.05 -19.31 5.75
CA ASP A 326 -12.69 -19.71 6.11
C ASP A 326 -12.07 -18.86 7.22
N ILE A 327 -12.50 -17.60 7.34
CA ILE A 327 -12.10 -16.69 8.42
C ILE A 327 -12.77 -17.11 9.75
N GLY A 328 -14.05 -17.47 9.68
CA GLY A 328 -14.86 -17.85 10.83
C GLY A 328 -15.38 -16.67 11.64
N ASP A 329 -15.90 -16.98 12.83
CA ASP A 329 -16.48 -16.00 13.75
C ASP A 329 -15.42 -15.36 14.66
N PRO A 330 -15.69 -14.15 15.20
CA PRO A 330 -14.81 -13.52 16.18
C PRO A 330 -14.64 -14.44 17.40
N PRO A 331 -13.43 -14.50 17.99
CA PRO A 331 -13.20 -15.32 19.17
C PRO A 331 -14.12 -14.86 20.30
N LEU A 332 -14.83 -15.82 20.91
CA LEU A 332 -15.69 -15.54 22.05
C LEU A 332 -14.83 -15.04 23.21
N CYS A 333 -15.05 -13.80 23.63
CA CYS A 333 -14.53 -13.32 24.90
C CYS A 333 -15.60 -13.55 25.97
N ASP A 334 -15.36 -14.50 26.87
CA ASP A 334 -16.07 -14.65 28.13
C ASP A 334 -15.64 -13.53 29.11
N GLY A 335 -15.89 -12.28 28.72
CA GLY A 335 -15.71 -11.12 29.57
C GLY A 335 -17.03 -10.76 30.26
N PRO A 336 -17.02 -10.33 31.54
CA PRO A 336 -18.24 -9.91 32.22
C PRO A 336 -18.91 -8.81 31.40
N SER A 337 -20.23 -8.76 31.45
CA SER A 337 -21.14 -7.87 30.68
C SER A 337 -20.95 -6.36 30.92
N GLY A 338 -19.77 -5.93 31.37
CA GLY A 338 -19.28 -4.56 31.51
C GLY A 338 -17.80 -4.45 31.09
N GLY A 339 -17.45 -5.00 29.93
CA GLY A 339 -16.11 -4.87 29.33
C GLY A 339 -15.70 -3.40 29.10
N PRO A 340 -14.40 -3.10 28.95
CA PRO A 340 -13.89 -1.74 28.82
C PRO A 340 -14.65 -1.00 27.72
N VAL A 341 -14.99 0.27 27.96
CA VAL A 341 -15.72 1.13 27.01
C VAL A 341 -14.96 1.15 25.68
N THR A 342 -15.34 0.26 24.76
CA THR A 342 -14.76 0.20 23.44
C THR A 342 -15.29 1.40 22.68
N GLN A 343 -14.39 2.19 22.11
CA GLN A 343 -14.81 3.27 21.23
C GLN A 343 -15.46 2.62 20.01
N SER A 344 -16.78 2.82 19.84
CA SER A 344 -17.49 2.29 18.68
C SER A 344 -16.87 2.86 17.41
N THR A 345 -16.65 1.99 16.44
CA THR A 345 -16.24 2.40 15.09
C THR A 345 -17.40 3.04 14.33
N GLY A 346 -18.64 2.93 14.82
CA GLY A 346 -19.88 3.27 14.11
C GLY A 346 -20.38 2.19 13.16
N ASP A 347 -19.87 0.96 13.28
CA ASP A 347 -20.31 -0.20 12.49
C ASP A 347 -20.37 -1.45 13.37
N SER A 348 -21.57 -2.03 13.49
CA SER A 348 -21.81 -3.18 14.35
C SER A 348 -21.00 -4.42 13.98
N GLU A 349 -20.66 -4.61 12.70
CA GLU A 349 -19.84 -5.76 12.29
C GLU A 349 -18.40 -5.57 12.74
N LEU A 350 -17.84 -4.38 12.54
CA LEU A 350 -16.48 -4.06 12.99
C LEU A 350 -16.37 -4.07 14.52
N ASP A 351 -17.40 -3.57 15.21
CA ASP A 351 -17.41 -3.50 16.67
C ASP A 351 -17.39 -4.91 17.31
N ARG A 352 -18.01 -5.92 16.67
CA ARG A 352 -17.94 -7.33 17.12
C ARG A 352 -16.53 -7.90 17.12
N TRP A 353 -15.72 -7.54 16.12
CA TRP A 353 -14.32 -7.97 16.03
C TRP A 353 -13.38 -7.10 16.86
N LYS A 354 -13.76 -5.85 17.12
CA LYS A 354 -13.01 -4.95 18.00
C LYS A 354 -12.99 -5.44 19.45
N VAL A 355 -14.11 -5.96 19.95
CA VAL A 355 -14.23 -6.35 21.37
C VAL A 355 -13.14 -7.35 21.81
N PRO A 356 -12.92 -8.47 21.10
CA PRO A 356 -11.82 -9.38 21.46
C PRO A 356 -10.43 -8.77 21.29
N LEU A 357 -10.23 -7.89 20.30
CA LEU A 357 -8.95 -7.21 20.09
C LEU A 357 -8.62 -6.24 21.23
N ASP A 358 -9.60 -5.44 21.67
CA ASP A 358 -9.43 -4.51 22.78
C ASP A 358 -9.21 -5.28 24.11
N ALA A 359 -9.75 -6.50 24.24
CA ALA A 359 -9.47 -7.38 25.37
C ALA A 359 -8.04 -7.94 25.37
N MET A 360 -7.49 -8.27 24.20
CA MET A 360 -6.10 -8.75 24.05
C MET A 360 -5.07 -7.62 24.09
N PHE A 361 -5.40 -6.47 23.50
CA PHE A 361 -4.53 -5.31 23.36
C PHE A 361 -5.26 -4.07 23.86
N PRO A 362 -5.32 -3.87 25.19
CA PRO A 362 -6.04 -2.74 25.75
C PRO A 362 -5.47 -1.43 25.21
N PRO A 363 -6.34 -0.46 24.86
CA PRO A 363 -5.87 0.83 24.42
C PRO A 363 -5.03 1.45 25.53
N LYS A 364 -3.89 2.05 25.18
CA LYS A 364 -3.03 2.75 26.14
C LYS A 364 -3.81 3.91 26.77
N ALA A 365 -4.34 3.68 27.97
CA ALA A 365 -5.04 4.69 28.75
C ALA A 365 -4.03 5.78 29.15
N GLY A 366 -4.25 7.03 28.72
CA GLY A 366 -3.51 8.19 29.25
C GLY A 366 -2.61 8.97 28.28
N GLY A 367 -2.58 8.64 26.99
CA GLY A 367 -2.07 9.55 25.96
C GLY A 367 -3.24 10.10 25.17
N GLY A 368 -3.75 11.28 25.54
CA GLY A 368 -4.79 11.93 24.75
C GLY A 368 -4.35 11.95 23.28
N ARG A 369 -5.17 11.39 22.38
CA ARG A 369 -4.93 11.31 20.92
C ARG A 369 -4.73 12.69 20.24
N ALA A 370 -4.60 13.75 21.02
CA ALA A 370 -4.38 15.15 20.65
C ALA A 370 -3.15 15.78 21.33
N GLN A 371 -2.31 15.04 22.08
CA GLN A 371 -1.23 15.62 22.91
C GLN A 371 0.21 15.23 22.51
N SER A 372 0.41 14.36 21.52
CA SER A 372 1.74 13.74 21.29
C SER A 372 2.44 14.17 20.00
N ASP A 373 2.16 15.36 19.47
CA ASP A 373 3.09 15.96 18.50
C ASP A 373 3.44 17.38 18.93
N ALA A 374 4.70 17.58 19.33
CA ALA A 374 5.22 18.86 19.76
C ALA A 374 5.03 19.95 18.68
N MET A 375 4.91 19.55 17.41
CA MET A 375 4.56 20.46 16.32
C MET A 375 3.13 20.98 16.44
N LEU A 376 2.13 20.10 16.55
CA LEU A 376 0.72 20.52 16.64
C LEU A 376 0.45 21.23 17.96
N LYS A 377 1.03 20.74 19.06
CA LYS A 377 0.96 21.47 20.32
C LYS A 377 1.56 22.87 20.14
N ARG A 378 2.72 23.05 19.50
CA ARG A 378 3.27 24.39 19.20
C ARG A 378 2.40 25.23 18.26
N LEU A 379 1.65 24.61 17.35
CA LEU A 379 0.71 25.31 16.47
C LEU A 379 -0.56 25.74 17.22
N TYR A 380 -0.98 24.97 18.21
CA TYR A 380 -2.20 25.21 19.01
C TYR A 380 -1.94 25.76 20.41
N ASP A 381 -0.70 25.98 20.84
CA ASP A 381 -0.35 26.55 22.16
C ASP A 381 -0.72 28.03 22.17
N MET A 382 -2.03 28.27 22.23
CA MET A 382 -2.64 29.57 22.30
C MET A 382 -2.58 30.07 23.75
N GLY A 383 -1.38 30.45 24.20
CA GLY A 383 -1.16 31.56 25.12
C GLY A 383 -2.06 31.69 26.35
N GLU A 384 -2.59 30.61 26.96
CA GLU A 384 -3.39 30.71 28.19
C GLU A 384 -2.55 31.23 29.39
N GLY A 385 -1.22 31.27 29.26
CA GLY A 385 -0.30 31.94 30.20
C GLY A 385 0.49 33.10 29.59
N GLY A 386 0.11 33.58 28.39
CA GLY A 386 0.83 34.64 27.71
C GLY A 386 0.56 36.00 28.34
N PHE A 387 1.62 36.74 28.71
CA PHE A 387 1.50 38.15 29.06
C PHE A 387 1.18 38.94 27.79
N GLY A 388 0.22 39.88 27.88
CA GLY A 388 -0.12 40.78 26.78
C GLY A 388 1.04 41.73 26.50
N GLU A 389 1.79 41.45 25.44
CA GLU A 389 2.82 42.35 24.94
C GLU A 389 2.26 43.17 23.76
N PRO A 390 2.41 44.50 23.75
CA PRO A 390 1.89 45.36 22.68
C PRO A 390 2.42 44.98 21.30
N THR A 391 3.62 44.39 21.23
CA THR A 391 4.20 43.85 19.99
C THR A 391 3.40 42.66 19.47
N ILE A 392 2.99 41.73 20.34
CA ILE A 392 2.19 40.57 19.97
C ILE A 392 0.80 41.01 19.52
N ASP A 393 0.19 41.98 20.21
CA ASP A 393 -1.12 42.51 19.84
C ASP A 393 -1.10 43.20 18.47
N THR A 394 -0.03 43.94 18.18
CA THR A 394 0.19 44.55 16.86
C THR A 394 0.33 43.48 15.78
N ILE A 395 1.11 42.42 16.04
CA ILE A 395 1.29 41.30 15.10
C ILE A 395 -0.01 40.52 14.91
N ARG A 396 -0.78 40.27 15.97
CA ARG A 396 -2.09 39.60 15.90
C ARG A 396 -3.05 40.39 15.02
N ARG A 397 -3.19 41.70 15.29
CA ARG A 397 -4.02 42.59 14.47
C ARG A 397 -3.58 42.60 13.01
N GLN A 398 -2.26 42.69 12.75
CA GLN A 398 -1.73 42.61 11.40
C GLN A 398 -2.09 41.28 10.72
N LYS A 399 -1.94 40.16 11.43
CA LYS A 399 -2.27 38.82 10.91
C LYS A 399 -3.77 38.64 10.67
N ASP A 400 -4.62 39.20 11.52
CA ASP A 400 -6.06 39.18 11.34
C ASP A 400 -6.49 40.02 10.12
N GLU A 401 -5.90 41.20 9.93
CA GLU A 401 -6.11 42.05 8.75
C GLU A 401 -5.62 41.34 7.46
N GLU A 402 -4.45 40.69 7.49
CA GLU A 402 -3.94 39.85 6.39
C GLU A 402 -4.90 38.68 6.08
N LEU A 403 -5.41 38.00 7.09
CA LEU A 403 -6.37 36.88 6.94
C LEU A 403 -7.69 37.34 6.33
N GLU A 404 -8.21 38.50 6.75
CA GLU A 404 -9.41 39.07 6.14
C GLU A 404 -9.19 39.44 4.67
N GLN A 405 -8.06 40.06 4.34
CA GLN A 405 -7.71 40.39 2.97
C GLN A 405 -7.58 39.11 2.12
N TYR A 406 -6.97 38.06 2.68
CA TYR A 406 -6.88 36.75 2.03
C TYR A 406 -8.27 36.12 1.81
N ARG A 407 -9.15 36.12 2.82
CA ARG A 407 -10.53 35.62 2.68
C ARG A 407 -11.32 36.40 1.63
N LYS A 408 -11.20 37.74 1.61
CA LYS A 408 -11.85 38.61 0.61
C LYS A 408 -11.33 38.32 -0.80
N SER A 409 -10.03 38.09 -0.98
CA SER A 409 -9.44 37.77 -2.29
C SER A 409 -9.78 36.35 -2.75
N ALA A 410 -9.81 35.35 -1.86
CA ALA A 410 -10.23 33.99 -2.16
C ALA A 410 -11.72 33.92 -2.56
N ALA A 411 -12.61 34.61 -1.84
CA ALA A 411 -14.02 34.69 -2.18
C ALA A 411 -14.27 35.42 -3.52
N ARG A 412 -13.40 36.36 -3.91
CA ARG A 412 -13.44 36.99 -5.23
C ARG A 412 -13.01 36.03 -6.34
N ARG A 413 -12.01 35.19 -6.11
CA ARG A 413 -11.58 34.14 -7.06
C ARG A 413 -12.67 33.09 -7.28
N ASP A 414 -13.29 32.61 -6.20
CA ASP A 414 -14.37 31.62 -6.28
C ASP A 414 -15.64 32.15 -7.00
N LYS A 415 -15.85 33.47 -6.97
CA LYS A 415 -16.91 34.13 -7.76
C LYS A 415 -16.55 34.39 -9.22
N GLY A 416 -15.27 34.32 -9.59
CA GLY A 416 -14.81 34.51 -10.97
C GLY A 416 -14.77 33.22 -11.79
N ASP A 417 -14.69 32.06 -11.13
CA ASP A 417 -14.66 30.71 -11.77
C ASP A 417 -16.04 30.04 -11.86
N LYS A 418 -17.12 30.77 -11.52
CA LYS A 418 -18.52 30.38 -11.82
C LYS A 418 -19.09 31.29 -12.88
#